data_AF-A0A9P1DUX4-F1
#
_entry.id   AF-A0A9P1DUX4-F1
#
_cell.length_a   1.000
_cell.length_b   1.000
_cell.length_c   1.000
_cell.angle_alpha   90.00
_cell.angle_beta   90.00
_cell.angle_gamma   90.00
#
_symmetry.space_group_name_H-M   'P 1'
#
loop_
_entity.id
_entity.type
_entity.pdbx_description
1 polymer ?
#
loop_
_entity_poly.entity_id
_entity_poly.type
_entity_poly.pdbx_seq_one_letter_code
_entity_poly.pdbx_strand_id
1 'polypeptide(L)'
;MRVSLCLAFAAFAAAQPAPLLQQVEELQKELSQQRQLIQELKETRRLQAEKSESMADKITKLQETDLGLGGALDSAWLCLCGALVMFMHAGFAMLETGCCRAKNASNVLMKNLVNVCCGTLGWWSIGWALAYGEQNGNGFIGTDGFFGFGFYTRDKASGVITPVECTADGCQSTMLSWFFQWAFCTAGATIVSGAVAERVKSPTYAAFAFLMTSFIYPMVVASTWGGGWLASLFGVGYMDFAGSGVVHLTGGISGLVGTTILGARTGRFTNPEEFECHNLPLVVLGTFALWFGWYGFNPGSTLTMKSGSDGALAAQVAMNTTLAAATGGITVFLLRYVIMHKYDVGALCNGILAGLVSITAGCGNMESGSAVATGLIGGFVYQAASMLLQALKIDDPVDASPVHGFCGAWGIIAAGLFDWGRGIDHYHGWSGFGCMEKDDGGCQTGIGGTAIGVQFIMVLAIVAWAGTLSGIGFFLLKITGVLRYGTHVEEVGIDSHHHSPPKAYALEPKSLSPSKVYSTMTSETQPSTV
;
A
#
# COMPACT_ATOMS: atom_id res chain seq x y z
N MET A 1 42.42 86.44 -11.34
CA MET A 1 42.12 86.13 -9.91
C MET A 1 42.78 84.86 -9.37
N ARG A 2 42.94 83.77 -10.15
CA ARG A 2 43.56 82.52 -9.65
C ARG A 2 45.08 82.58 -9.40
N VAL A 3 45.82 83.50 -10.03
CA VAL A 3 47.28 83.60 -9.85
C VAL A 3 47.68 84.40 -8.60
N SER A 4 46.91 85.44 -8.23
CA SER A 4 47.19 86.26 -7.04
C SER A 4 46.84 85.57 -5.72
N LEU A 5 45.88 84.62 -5.71
CA LEU A 5 45.56 83.83 -4.52
C LEU A 5 46.67 82.82 -4.17
N CYS A 6 47.34 82.25 -5.17
CA CYS A 6 48.47 81.34 -4.96
C CYS A 6 49.71 82.03 -4.38
N LEU A 7 49.96 83.29 -4.76
CA LEU A 7 51.10 84.05 -4.24
C LEU A 7 50.90 84.52 -2.79
N ALA A 8 49.66 84.83 -2.38
CA ALA A 8 49.35 85.18 -0.99
C ALA A 8 49.47 83.97 -0.04
N PHE A 9 49.11 82.77 -0.50
CA PHE A 9 49.30 81.53 0.26
C PHE A 9 50.78 81.14 0.41
N ALA A 10 51.58 81.33 -0.65
CA ALA A 10 53.01 81.04 -0.61
C ALA A 10 53.78 81.94 0.37
N ALA A 11 53.37 83.22 0.49
CA ALA A 11 53.98 84.15 1.44
C ALA A 11 53.60 83.87 2.91
N PHE A 12 52.38 83.37 3.17
CA PHE A 12 51.95 82.98 4.54
C PHE A 12 52.63 81.69 5.02
N ALA A 13 52.91 80.76 4.11
CA ALA A 13 53.63 79.52 4.42
C ALA A 13 55.11 79.77 4.80
N ALA A 14 55.74 80.81 4.23
CA ALA A 14 57.14 81.15 4.49
C ALA A 14 57.39 81.85 5.84
N ALA A 15 56.35 82.24 6.58
CA ALA A 15 56.44 82.96 7.85
C ALA A 15 56.02 82.12 9.09
N GLN A 16 55.75 80.82 8.92
CA GLN A 16 55.38 79.93 10.03
C GLN A 16 56.64 79.44 10.78
N PRO A 17 56.63 79.38 12.13
CA PRO A 17 57.78 78.94 12.90
C PRO A 17 58.11 77.48 12.56
N ALA A 18 59.40 77.17 12.36
CA ALA A 18 59.90 75.84 11.94
C ALA A 18 59.27 74.60 12.64
N PRO A 19 58.89 74.63 13.95
CA PRO A 19 58.23 73.50 14.60
C PRO A 19 56.84 73.17 14.05
N LEU A 20 56.11 74.17 13.54
CA LEU A 20 54.73 74.02 13.04
C LEU A 20 54.70 73.34 11.66
N LEU A 21 55.69 73.62 10.82
CA LEU A 21 55.84 72.95 9.51
C LEU A 21 56.18 71.46 9.68
N GLN A 22 57.04 71.13 10.65
CA GLN A 22 57.41 69.74 10.94
C GLN A 22 56.23 68.92 11.49
N GLN A 23 55.39 69.53 12.35
CA GLN A 23 54.15 68.90 12.82
C GLN A 23 53.13 68.67 11.68
N VAL A 24 53.03 69.60 10.74
CA VAL A 24 52.16 69.44 9.57
C VAL A 24 52.65 68.31 8.66
N GLU A 25 53.96 68.17 8.45
CA GLU A 25 54.53 67.05 7.69
C GLU A 25 54.32 65.68 8.38
N GLU A 26 54.48 65.61 9.70
CA GLU A 26 54.19 64.38 10.47
C GLU A 26 52.71 64.00 10.39
N LEU A 27 51.80 64.97 10.58
CA LEU A 27 50.36 64.74 10.44
C LEU A 27 49.97 64.33 9.02
N GLN A 28 50.62 64.90 7.98
CA GLN A 28 50.40 64.48 6.59
C GLN A 28 50.86 63.03 6.36
N LYS A 29 51.98 62.63 6.97
CA LYS A 29 52.51 61.27 6.89
C LYS A 29 51.58 60.29 7.61
N GLU A 30 51.12 60.61 8.81
CA GLU A 30 50.18 59.77 9.57
C GLU A 30 48.82 59.67 8.85
N LEU A 31 48.31 60.77 8.29
CA LEU A 31 47.09 60.76 7.47
C LEU A 31 47.26 59.90 6.22
N SER A 32 48.44 59.90 5.59
CA SER A 32 48.72 59.04 4.42
C SER A 32 48.73 57.55 4.79
N GLN A 33 49.30 57.20 5.94
CA GLN A 33 49.29 55.83 6.47
C GLN A 33 47.87 55.37 6.84
N GLN A 34 47.09 56.23 7.50
CA GLN A 34 45.69 55.92 7.82
C GLN A 34 44.84 55.72 6.55
N ARG A 35 45.07 56.51 5.50
CA ARG A 35 44.39 56.31 4.20
C ARG A 35 44.75 54.97 3.55
N GLN A 36 46.01 54.56 3.61
CA GLN A 36 46.44 53.23 3.11
C GLN A 36 45.77 52.11 3.90
N LEU A 37 45.78 52.18 5.24
CA LEU A 37 45.14 51.18 6.09
C LEU A 37 43.63 51.07 5.83
N ILE A 38 42.94 52.19 5.64
CA ILE A 38 41.52 52.21 5.28
C ILE A 38 41.28 51.55 3.92
N GLN A 39 42.21 51.70 2.96
CA GLN A 39 42.09 51.10 1.64
C GLN A 39 42.30 49.57 1.71
N GLU A 40 43.29 49.09 2.45
CA GLU A 40 43.51 47.65 2.70
C GLU A 40 42.33 47.01 3.46
N LEU A 41 41.77 47.71 4.46
CA LEU A 41 40.58 47.25 5.18
C LEU A 41 39.35 47.16 4.27
N LYS A 42 39.17 48.11 3.35
CA LYS A 42 38.09 48.08 2.35
C LYS A 42 38.25 46.90 1.38
N GLU A 43 39.47 46.64 0.93
CA GLU A 43 39.77 45.52 0.04
C GLU A 43 39.56 44.17 0.74
N THR A 44 40.02 44.05 1.99
CA THR A 44 39.79 42.84 2.83
C THR A 44 38.30 42.58 3.04
N ARG A 45 37.51 43.62 3.36
CA ARG A 45 36.05 43.50 3.51
C ARG A 45 35.37 43.08 2.21
N ARG A 46 35.83 43.60 1.07
CA ARG A 46 35.32 43.20 -0.26
C ARG A 46 35.59 41.72 -0.53
N LEU A 47 36.83 41.25 -0.31
CA LEU A 47 37.19 39.85 -0.49
C LEU A 47 36.42 38.90 0.45
N GLN A 48 36.16 39.33 1.69
CA GLN A 48 35.30 38.59 2.63
C GLN A 48 33.85 38.51 2.13
N ALA A 49 33.30 39.60 1.58
CA ALA A 49 31.96 39.60 1.01
C ALA A 49 31.86 38.68 -0.22
N GLU A 50 32.80 38.77 -1.16
CA GLU A 50 32.85 37.90 -2.36
C GLU A 50 32.98 36.42 -1.97
N LYS A 51 33.78 36.09 -0.95
CA LYS A 51 33.91 34.73 -0.43
C LYS A 51 32.62 34.24 0.25
N SER A 52 31.92 35.13 0.97
CA SER A 52 30.64 34.82 1.61
C SER A 52 29.55 34.54 0.58
N GLU A 53 29.48 35.35 -0.48
CA GLU A 53 28.55 35.18 -1.60
C GLU A 53 28.83 33.87 -2.35
N SER A 54 30.11 33.59 -2.67
CA SER A 54 30.49 32.32 -3.29
C SER A 54 30.19 31.09 -2.42
N MET A 55 30.30 31.21 -1.10
CA MET A 55 29.91 30.14 -0.18
C MET A 55 28.39 29.95 -0.17
N ALA A 56 27.62 31.03 -0.15
CA ALA A 56 26.16 30.99 -0.21
C ALA A 56 25.70 30.29 -1.51
N ASP A 57 26.26 30.64 -2.66
CA ASP A 57 25.95 30.00 -3.94
C ASP A 57 26.25 28.49 -3.94
N LYS A 58 27.35 28.08 -3.29
CA LYS A 58 27.70 26.66 -3.15
C LYS A 58 26.71 25.92 -2.27
N ILE A 59 26.29 26.53 -1.16
CA ILE A 59 25.29 25.96 -0.25
C ILE A 59 23.97 25.79 -1.00
N THR A 60 23.51 26.81 -1.71
CA THR A 60 22.28 26.74 -2.51
C THR A 60 22.34 25.61 -3.54
N LYS A 61 23.44 25.49 -4.30
CA LYS A 61 23.61 24.40 -5.27
C LYS A 61 23.64 23.01 -4.64
N LEU A 62 24.25 22.87 -3.46
CA LEU A 62 24.25 21.61 -2.72
C LEU A 62 22.84 21.26 -2.23
N GLN A 63 22.09 22.25 -1.73
CA GLN A 63 20.69 22.06 -1.31
C GLN A 63 19.79 21.66 -2.48
N GLU A 64 19.91 22.33 -3.63
CA GLU A 64 19.18 21.98 -4.86
C GLU A 64 19.51 20.55 -5.33
N THR A 65 20.80 20.17 -5.25
CA THR A 65 21.25 18.82 -5.64
C THR A 65 20.71 17.75 -4.67
N ASP A 66 20.71 18.03 -3.37
CA ASP A 66 20.21 17.13 -2.33
C ASP A 66 18.69 16.92 -2.46
N LEU A 67 17.94 18.01 -2.66
CA LEU A 67 16.50 17.96 -2.94
C LEU A 67 16.18 17.17 -4.21
N GLY A 68 16.94 17.41 -5.29
CA GLY A 68 16.79 16.68 -6.55
C GLY A 68 17.07 15.19 -6.42
N LEU A 69 18.09 14.81 -5.64
CA LEU A 69 18.41 13.40 -5.36
C LEU A 69 17.33 12.73 -4.52
N GLY A 70 16.86 13.41 -3.46
CA GLY A 70 15.78 12.92 -2.61
C GLY A 70 14.50 12.62 -3.39
N GLY A 71 14.05 13.56 -4.23
CA GLY A 71 12.87 13.35 -5.08
C GLY A 71 13.04 12.21 -6.10
N ALA A 72 14.24 12.04 -6.66
CA ALA A 72 14.54 10.93 -7.57
C ALA A 72 14.52 9.56 -6.85
N LEU A 73 15.02 9.50 -5.61
CA LEU A 73 14.99 8.29 -4.79
C LEU A 73 13.56 7.90 -4.41
N ASP A 74 12.75 8.86 -3.97
CA ASP A 74 11.34 8.60 -3.69
C ASP A 74 10.59 8.11 -4.94
N SER A 75 10.86 8.75 -6.08
CA SER A 75 10.27 8.38 -7.37
C SER A 75 10.62 6.95 -7.77
N ALA A 76 11.91 6.58 -7.66
CA ALA A 76 12.39 5.24 -7.96
C ALA A 76 11.79 4.20 -6.98
N TRP A 77 11.71 4.54 -5.70
CA TRP A 77 11.13 3.70 -4.66
C TRP A 77 9.66 3.37 -4.96
N LEU A 78 8.83 4.39 -5.24
CA LEU A 78 7.41 4.18 -5.51
C LEU A 78 7.15 3.52 -6.86
N CYS A 79 7.97 3.78 -7.89
CA CYS A 79 7.85 3.05 -9.16
C CYS A 79 8.11 1.55 -8.97
N LEU A 80 9.17 1.20 -8.24
CA LEU A 80 9.48 -0.19 -7.91
C LEU A 80 8.38 -0.81 -7.05
N CYS A 81 7.97 -0.14 -5.98
CA CYS A 81 6.94 -0.64 -5.07
C CYS A 81 5.59 -0.82 -5.78
N GLY A 82 5.16 0.15 -6.58
CA GLY A 82 3.94 0.04 -7.38
C GLY A 82 3.99 -1.12 -8.39
N ALA A 83 5.15 -1.37 -9.02
CA ALA A 83 5.33 -2.53 -9.90
C ALA A 83 5.26 -3.87 -9.14
N LEU A 84 5.80 -3.93 -7.92
CA LEU A 84 5.70 -5.11 -7.05
C LEU A 84 4.25 -5.36 -6.60
N VAL A 85 3.50 -4.32 -6.25
CA VAL A 85 2.07 -4.45 -5.91
C VAL A 85 1.26 -4.88 -7.13
N MET A 86 1.54 -4.33 -8.32
CA MET A 86 0.93 -4.82 -9.56
C MET A 86 1.22 -6.30 -9.80
N PHE A 87 2.43 -6.78 -9.48
CA PHE A 87 2.79 -8.19 -9.61
C PHE A 87 1.97 -9.11 -8.68
N MET A 88 1.36 -8.59 -7.61
CA MET A 88 0.42 -9.36 -6.78
C MET A 88 -0.78 -9.88 -7.57
N HIS A 89 -1.19 -9.24 -8.67
CA HIS A 89 -2.25 -9.75 -9.54
C HIS A 89 -1.88 -11.08 -10.21
N ALA A 90 -0.60 -11.30 -10.51
CA ALA A 90 -0.13 -12.62 -10.95
C ALA A 90 -0.26 -13.64 -9.81
N GLY A 91 0.03 -13.22 -8.57
CA GLY A 91 -0.14 -14.04 -7.38
C GLY A 91 -1.60 -14.46 -7.14
N PHE A 92 -2.52 -13.50 -7.17
CA PHE A 92 -3.96 -13.77 -7.09
C PHE A 92 -4.44 -14.70 -8.20
N ALA A 93 -4.03 -14.46 -9.45
CA ALA A 93 -4.42 -15.31 -10.57
C ALA A 93 -3.97 -16.77 -10.37
N MET A 94 -2.73 -17.00 -9.93
CA MET A 94 -2.23 -18.36 -9.69
C MET A 94 -2.91 -19.02 -8.50
N LEU A 95 -3.09 -18.29 -7.39
CA LEU A 95 -3.73 -18.81 -6.19
C LEU A 95 -5.20 -19.16 -6.44
N GLU A 96 -5.96 -18.23 -7.01
CA GLU A 96 -7.37 -18.46 -7.32
C GLU A 96 -7.56 -19.62 -8.30
N THR A 97 -6.75 -19.67 -9.36
CA THR A 97 -6.81 -20.77 -10.31
C THR A 97 -6.53 -22.08 -9.61
N GLY A 98 -5.43 -22.19 -8.84
CA GLY A 98 -5.06 -23.44 -8.15
C GLY A 98 -6.08 -23.92 -7.11
N CYS A 99 -6.79 -23.00 -6.45
CA CYS A 99 -7.83 -23.32 -5.46
C CYS A 99 -9.18 -23.73 -6.09
N CYS A 100 -9.45 -23.31 -7.32
CA CYS A 100 -10.67 -23.68 -8.04
C CYS A 100 -10.55 -25.08 -8.67
N ARG A 101 -11.61 -25.54 -9.35
CA ARG A 101 -11.58 -26.78 -10.13
C ARG A 101 -11.01 -26.51 -11.52
N ALA A 102 -10.28 -27.48 -12.06
CA ALA A 102 -9.60 -27.38 -13.35
C ALA A 102 -10.52 -26.99 -14.53
N LYS A 103 -11.82 -27.34 -14.46
CA LYS A 103 -12.84 -27.03 -15.48
C LYS A 103 -13.24 -25.55 -15.56
N ASN A 104 -12.72 -24.71 -14.65
CA ASN A 104 -13.01 -23.28 -14.57
C ASN A 104 -11.72 -22.42 -14.63
N ALA A 105 -10.56 -23.03 -14.89
CA ALA A 105 -9.26 -22.38 -14.79
C ALA A 105 -9.13 -21.19 -15.76
N SER A 106 -9.54 -21.33 -17.02
CA SER A 106 -9.52 -20.22 -18.01
C SER A 106 -10.43 -19.08 -17.56
N ASN A 107 -11.61 -19.40 -17.04
CA ASN A 107 -12.54 -18.39 -16.56
C ASN A 107 -11.99 -17.61 -15.34
N VAL A 108 -11.33 -18.29 -14.42
CA VAL A 108 -10.69 -17.65 -13.25
C VAL A 108 -9.55 -16.73 -13.68
N LEU A 109 -8.69 -17.17 -14.61
CA LEU A 109 -7.61 -16.34 -15.17
C LEU A 109 -8.16 -15.11 -15.91
N MET A 110 -9.14 -15.31 -16.78
CA MET A 110 -9.79 -14.21 -17.51
C MET A 110 -10.41 -13.20 -16.54
N LYS A 111 -11.12 -13.66 -15.51
CA LYS A 111 -11.73 -12.78 -14.50
C LYS A 111 -10.67 -11.93 -13.79
N ASN A 112 -9.51 -12.49 -13.43
CA ASN A 112 -8.41 -11.72 -12.84
C ASN A 112 -7.89 -10.63 -13.79
N LEU A 113 -7.67 -10.95 -15.07
CA LEU A 113 -7.23 -9.97 -16.07
C LEU A 113 -8.27 -8.87 -16.31
N VAL A 114 -9.54 -9.26 -16.47
CA VAL A 114 -10.65 -8.31 -16.66
C VAL A 114 -10.83 -7.42 -15.43
N ASN A 115 -10.65 -7.97 -14.22
CA ASN A 115 -10.70 -7.20 -12.98
C ASN A 115 -9.69 -6.04 -12.99
N VAL A 116 -8.44 -6.33 -13.38
CA VAL A 116 -7.41 -5.29 -13.49
C VAL A 116 -7.78 -4.27 -14.56
N CYS A 117 -8.19 -4.69 -15.76
CA CYS A 117 -8.54 -3.77 -16.85
C CYS A 117 -9.71 -2.85 -16.49
N CYS A 118 -10.84 -3.42 -16.05
CA CYS A 118 -12.02 -2.64 -15.67
C CYS A 118 -11.76 -1.81 -14.41
N GLY A 119 -11.02 -2.36 -13.44
CA GLY A 119 -10.63 -1.66 -12.23
C GLY A 119 -9.74 -0.45 -12.49
N THR A 120 -8.82 -0.56 -13.45
CA THR A 120 -7.98 0.55 -13.92
C THR A 120 -8.82 1.68 -14.48
N LEU A 121 -9.80 1.36 -15.33
CA LEU A 121 -10.71 2.37 -15.89
C LEU A 121 -11.58 3.01 -14.82
N GLY A 122 -12.07 2.24 -13.84
CA GLY A 122 -12.82 2.76 -12.70
C GLY A 122 -11.99 3.74 -11.86
N TRP A 123 -10.76 3.37 -11.53
CA TRP A 123 -9.83 4.21 -10.77
C TRP A 123 -9.41 5.47 -11.52
N TRP A 124 -9.08 5.35 -12.82
CA TRP A 124 -8.68 6.50 -13.65
C TRP A 124 -9.81 7.51 -13.85
N SER A 125 -11.02 7.04 -14.15
CA SER A 125 -12.13 7.92 -14.51
C SER A 125 -12.75 8.65 -13.31
N ILE A 126 -12.98 7.92 -12.20
CA ILE A 126 -13.76 8.41 -11.05
C ILE A 126 -13.02 8.13 -9.74
N GLY A 127 -12.41 6.95 -9.60
CA GLY A 127 -11.94 6.48 -8.30
C GLY A 127 -10.86 7.36 -7.67
N TRP A 128 -9.85 7.78 -8.43
CA TRP A 128 -8.84 8.72 -7.92
C TRP A 128 -9.46 10.02 -7.43
N ALA A 129 -10.39 10.58 -8.22
CA ALA A 129 -11.02 11.86 -7.91
C ALA A 129 -11.78 11.82 -6.58
N LEU A 130 -12.55 10.75 -6.35
CA LEU A 130 -13.27 10.58 -5.10
C LEU A 130 -12.31 10.29 -3.93
N ALA A 131 -11.23 9.55 -4.15
CA ALA A 131 -10.29 9.12 -3.12
C ALA A 131 -9.34 10.21 -2.63
N TYR A 132 -8.74 10.95 -3.56
CA TYR A 132 -7.61 11.86 -3.30
C TYR A 132 -7.82 13.28 -3.85
N GLY A 133 -8.95 13.55 -4.51
CA GLY A 133 -9.31 14.91 -4.90
C GLY A 133 -9.59 15.81 -3.69
N GLU A 134 -9.61 17.11 -3.92
CA GLU A 134 -9.92 18.13 -2.92
C GLU A 134 -11.30 17.89 -2.30
N GLN A 135 -11.35 17.76 -0.97
CA GLN A 135 -12.61 17.52 -0.26
C GLN A 135 -13.41 18.79 0.04
N ASN A 136 -12.84 19.99 -0.11
CA ASN A 136 -13.55 21.27 0.09
C ASN A 136 -14.36 21.35 1.41
N GLY A 137 -13.85 20.73 2.47
CA GLY A 137 -14.47 20.69 3.80
C GLY A 137 -15.64 19.72 3.97
N ASN A 138 -15.99 18.90 2.96
CA ASN A 138 -17.08 17.91 3.11
C ASN A 138 -16.68 16.68 3.95
N GLY A 139 -15.39 16.32 3.97
CA GLY A 139 -14.85 15.24 4.82
C GLY A 139 -15.10 13.82 4.34
N PHE A 140 -15.77 13.62 3.19
CA PHE A 140 -16.20 12.31 2.68
C PHE A 140 -15.69 11.97 1.28
N ILE A 141 -15.62 12.94 0.35
CA ILE A 141 -15.20 12.72 -1.04
C ILE A 141 -14.38 13.86 -1.61
N GLY A 142 -13.43 13.53 -2.47
CA GLY A 142 -12.78 14.48 -3.35
C GLY A 142 -13.69 14.94 -4.50
N THR A 143 -13.37 16.11 -5.06
CA THR A 143 -14.21 16.82 -6.03
C THR A 143 -13.52 17.22 -7.35
N ASP A 144 -12.24 16.87 -7.51
CA ASP A 144 -11.43 17.13 -8.70
C ASP A 144 -10.55 15.90 -9.05
N GLY A 145 -9.80 15.95 -10.16
CA GLY A 145 -8.97 14.82 -10.60
C GLY A 145 -9.68 13.75 -11.46
N PHE A 146 -10.95 13.97 -11.84
CA PHE A 146 -11.69 13.05 -12.70
C PHE A 146 -10.99 12.85 -14.04
N PHE A 147 -10.91 11.62 -14.55
CA PHE A 147 -10.21 11.29 -15.80
C PHE A 147 -8.74 11.76 -15.87
N GLY A 148 -8.10 11.98 -14.72
CA GLY A 148 -6.74 12.54 -14.64
C GLY A 148 -6.65 14.02 -15.03
N PHE A 149 -7.77 14.74 -15.08
CA PHE A 149 -7.74 16.19 -15.27
C PHE A 149 -7.00 16.87 -14.12
N GLY A 150 -6.09 17.78 -14.44
CA GLY A 150 -5.25 18.46 -13.46
C GLY A 150 -3.93 17.74 -13.15
N PHE A 151 -3.64 16.57 -13.73
CA PHE A 151 -2.38 15.86 -13.48
C PHE A 151 -1.18 16.43 -14.23
N TYR A 152 -1.42 17.24 -15.25
CA TYR A 152 -0.38 17.90 -16.04
C TYR A 152 -0.85 19.28 -16.47
N THR A 153 0.10 20.18 -16.67
CA THR A 153 -0.13 21.48 -17.29
C THR A 153 0.48 21.50 -18.68
N ARG A 154 -0.12 22.30 -19.58
CA ARG A 154 0.43 22.56 -20.90
C ARG A 154 0.68 24.04 -21.05
N ASP A 155 1.95 24.41 -21.21
CA ASP A 155 2.31 25.80 -21.47
C ASP A 155 1.75 26.25 -22.82
N LYS A 156 1.04 27.39 -22.84
CA LYS A 156 0.32 27.85 -24.03
C LYS A 156 1.24 28.39 -25.12
N ALA A 157 2.44 28.87 -24.77
CA ALA A 157 3.37 29.49 -25.70
C ALA A 157 4.32 28.47 -26.35
N SER A 158 4.92 27.60 -25.53
CA SER A 158 5.87 26.57 -25.95
C SER A 158 5.21 25.25 -26.32
N GLY A 159 3.97 25.02 -25.88
CA GLY A 159 3.25 23.75 -26.08
C GLY A 159 3.77 22.60 -25.22
N VAL A 160 4.77 22.86 -24.34
CA VAL A 160 5.40 21.86 -23.46
C VAL A 160 4.39 21.37 -22.43
N ILE A 161 4.31 20.05 -22.28
CA ILE A 161 3.49 19.38 -21.27
C ILE A 161 4.41 19.06 -20.09
N THR A 162 4.04 19.51 -18.90
CA THR A 162 4.74 19.21 -17.66
C THR A 162 3.79 18.53 -16.69
N PRO A 163 4.15 17.38 -16.09
CA PRO A 163 3.39 16.82 -14.98
C PRO A 163 3.23 17.86 -13.87
N VAL A 164 2.10 17.83 -13.18
CA VAL A 164 1.93 18.59 -11.94
C VAL A 164 2.75 17.89 -10.87
N GLU A 165 3.95 18.42 -10.67
CA GLU A 165 4.83 18.07 -9.57
C GLU A 165 4.44 18.91 -8.36
N CYS A 166 4.47 18.29 -7.20
CA CYS A 166 4.19 18.98 -5.96
C CYS A 166 5.43 19.75 -5.50
N THR A 167 5.23 21.00 -5.07
CA THR A 167 6.33 21.93 -4.73
C THR A 167 6.71 21.91 -3.24
N ALA A 168 6.03 21.11 -2.42
CA ALA A 168 6.35 20.93 -1.01
C ALA A 168 7.43 19.84 -0.82
N ASP A 169 8.32 20.03 0.15
CA ASP A 169 9.40 19.08 0.45
C ASP A 169 8.88 17.65 0.69
N GLY A 170 9.33 16.67 -0.10
CA GLY A 170 8.94 15.26 0.01
C GLY A 170 7.64 14.86 -0.68
N CYS A 171 7.04 15.75 -1.45
CA CYS A 171 5.80 15.50 -2.13
C CYS A 171 6.03 14.84 -3.50
N GLN A 172 5.22 13.85 -3.85
CA GLN A 172 5.39 13.02 -5.06
C GLN A 172 4.53 13.52 -6.22
N SER A 173 4.98 13.27 -7.46
CA SER A 173 4.19 13.49 -8.66
C SER A 173 2.79 12.87 -8.52
N THR A 174 1.74 13.63 -8.84
CA THR A 174 0.35 13.13 -8.75
C THR A 174 0.15 11.87 -9.59
N MET A 175 0.81 11.78 -10.75
CA MET A 175 0.75 10.59 -11.61
C MET A 175 1.42 9.36 -10.99
N LEU A 176 2.50 9.57 -10.25
CA LEU A 176 3.20 8.49 -9.55
C LEU A 176 2.37 7.98 -8.36
N SER A 177 1.82 8.89 -7.57
CA SER A 177 0.88 8.56 -6.49
C SER A 177 -0.35 7.83 -7.03
N TRP A 178 -0.87 8.26 -8.19
CA TRP A 178 -1.94 7.57 -8.91
C TRP A 178 -1.58 6.13 -9.24
N PHE A 179 -0.39 5.90 -9.79
CA PHE A 179 0.08 4.56 -10.15
C PHE A 179 0.22 3.67 -8.92
N PHE A 180 0.85 4.18 -7.86
CA PHE A 180 1.04 3.41 -6.62
C PHE A 180 -0.32 3.03 -6.00
N GLN A 181 -1.23 3.98 -5.85
CA GLN A 181 -2.53 3.77 -5.23
C GLN A 181 -3.51 2.95 -6.09
N TRP A 182 -3.40 3.03 -7.42
CA TRP A 182 -4.12 2.19 -8.36
C TRP A 182 -3.87 0.69 -8.10
N ALA A 183 -2.62 0.33 -7.80
CA ALA A 183 -2.24 -1.05 -7.56
C ALA A 183 -2.95 -1.63 -6.32
N PHE A 184 -3.11 -0.83 -5.26
CA PHE A 184 -3.85 -1.20 -4.04
C PHE A 184 -5.36 -1.31 -4.30
N CYS A 185 -5.93 -0.32 -4.99
CA CYS A 185 -7.35 -0.29 -5.34
C CYS A 185 -7.78 -1.52 -6.14
N THR A 186 -7.02 -1.85 -7.18
CA THR A 186 -7.31 -3.03 -8.00
C THR A 186 -7.10 -4.33 -7.25
N ALA A 187 -6.10 -4.42 -6.36
CA ALA A 187 -5.93 -5.58 -5.47
C ALA A 187 -7.14 -5.78 -4.55
N GLY A 188 -7.71 -4.69 -3.99
CA GLY A 188 -8.95 -4.72 -3.22
C GLY A 188 -10.12 -5.31 -3.98
N ALA A 189 -10.25 -4.99 -5.28
CA ALA A 189 -11.24 -5.63 -6.15
C ALA A 189 -10.90 -7.11 -6.40
N THR A 190 -9.64 -7.47 -6.64
CA THR A 190 -9.23 -8.88 -6.87
C THR A 190 -9.53 -9.79 -5.67
N ILE A 191 -9.50 -9.28 -4.44
CA ILE A 191 -9.93 -10.06 -3.26
C ILE A 191 -11.36 -10.58 -3.41
N VAL A 192 -12.27 -9.73 -3.92
CA VAL A 192 -13.68 -10.11 -4.14
C VAL A 192 -13.79 -11.19 -5.21
N SER A 193 -12.96 -11.10 -6.26
CA SER A 193 -12.90 -12.06 -7.35
C SER A 193 -12.78 -13.48 -6.81
N GLY A 194 -11.80 -13.76 -5.94
CA GLY A 194 -11.60 -15.08 -5.35
C GLY A 194 -12.84 -15.63 -4.63
N ALA A 195 -13.49 -14.80 -3.81
CA ALA A 195 -14.68 -15.20 -3.03
C ALA A 195 -15.88 -15.66 -3.88
N VAL A 196 -16.03 -15.11 -5.09
CA VAL A 196 -17.17 -15.38 -5.98
C VAL A 196 -16.83 -16.34 -7.12
N ALA A 197 -15.65 -16.98 -7.09
CA ALA A 197 -15.17 -17.82 -8.18
C ALA A 197 -16.10 -19.00 -8.53
N GLU A 198 -15.95 -19.49 -9.76
CA GLU A 198 -16.65 -20.64 -10.38
C GLU A 198 -18.15 -20.53 -10.62
N ARG A 199 -18.83 -19.46 -10.21
CA ARG A 199 -20.29 -19.34 -10.44
C ARG A 199 -20.80 -17.95 -10.80
N VAL A 200 -20.02 -16.89 -10.54
CA VAL A 200 -20.36 -15.54 -11.01
C VAL A 200 -20.16 -15.43 -12.52
N LYS A 201 -21.03 -14.69 -13.22
CA LYS A 201 -20.82 -14.37 -14.65
C LYS A 201 -19.70 -13.35 -14.81
N SER A 202 -18.75 -13.60 -15.70
CA SER A 202 -17.55 -12.75 -15.86
C SER A 202 -17.85 -11.30 -16.25
N PRO A 203 -18.77 -10.99 -17.20
CA PRO A 203 -19.14 -9.60 -17.50
C PRO A 203 -19.80 -8.89 -16.31
N THR A 204 -20.58 -9.63 -15.52
CA THR A 204 -21.22 -9.10 -14.32
C THR A 204 -20.21 -8.78 -13.24
N TYR A 205 -19.21 -9.65 -13.07
CA TYR A 205 -18.10 -9.37 -12.18
C TYR A 205 -17.28 -8.15 -12.64
N ALA A 206 -17.08 -7.97 -13.95
CA ALA A 206 -16.40 -6.78 -14.49
C ALA A 206 -17.11 -5.47 -14.11
N ALA A 207 -18.46 -5.45 -14.17
CA ALA A 207 -19.25 -4.31 -13.72
C ALA A 207 -19.11 -4.06 -12.21
N PHE A 208 -19.09 -5.13 -11.40
CA PHE A 208 -18.84 -5.00 -9.97
C PHE A 208 -17.41 -4.50 -9.67
N ALA A 209 -16.39 -4.99 -10.39
CA ALA A 209 -15.01 -4.53 -10.25
C ALA A 209 -14.89 -3.03 -10.58
N PHE A 210 -15.60 -2.56 -11.61
CA PHE A 210 -15.69 -1.13 -11.90
C PHE A 210 -16.36 -0.37 -10.75
N LEU A 211 -17.51 -0.83 -10.24
CA LEU A 211 -18.18 -0.20 -9.09
C LEU A 211 -17.29 -0.14 -7.84
N MET A 212 -16.57 -1.23 -7.55
CA MET A 212 -15.65 -1.33 -6.42
C MET A 212 -14.54 -0.28 -6.52
N THR A 213 -13.90 -0.18 -7.67
CA THR A 213 -12.73 0.69 -7.90
C THR A 213 -13.09 2.16 -8.21
N SER A 214 -14.29 2.42 -8.69
CA SER A 214 -14.78 3.78 -8.97
C SER A 214 -15.52 4.43 -7.80
N PHE A 215 -16.08 3.64 -6.86
CA PHE A 215 -16.93 4.18 -5.81
C PHE A 215 -16.69 3.55 -4.42
N ILE A 216 -16.85 2.24 -4.26
CA ILE A 216 -16.85 1.61 -2.92
C ILE A 216 -15.49 1.80 -2.21
N TYR A 217 -14.41 1.40 -2.85
CA TYR A 217 -13.05 1.51 -2.33
C TYR A 217 -12.58 2.97 -2.21
N PRO A 218 -12.72 3.82 -3.25
CA PRO A 218 -12.34 5.24 -3.17
C PRO A 218 -12.92 5.99 -1.98
N MET A 219 -14.17 5.74 -1.61
CA MET A 219 -14.82 6.40 -0.47
C MET A 219 -14.21 6.01 0.88
N VAL A 220 -13.75 4.76 1.00
CA VAL A 220 -12.99 4.31 2.17
C VAL A 220 -11.64 5.04 2.22
N VAL A 221 -10.95 5.16 1.09
CA VAL A 221 -9.70 5.92 0.98
C VAL A 221 -9.93 7.39 1.33
N ALA A 222 -10.94 8.04 0.76
CA ALA A 222 -11.29 9.44 1.00
C ALA A 222 -11.53 9.73 2.48
N SER A 223 -12.27 8.84 3.15
CA SER A 223 -12.53 8.98 4.59
C SER A 223 -11.25 8.86 5.44
N THR A 224 -10.20 8.23 4.91
CA THR A 224 -8.97 7.84 5.62
C THR A 224 -7.71 8.50 5.04
N TRP A 225 -6.98 7.82 4.16
CA TRP A 225 -5.75 8.31 3.53
C TRP A 225 -5.94 9.59 2.70
N GLY A 226 -7.16 9.83 2.21
CA GLY A 226 -7.53 11.05 1.51
C GLY A 226 -7.79 12.26 2.42
N GLY A 227 -7.57 12.15 3.73
CA GLY A 227 -7.70 13.25 4.69
C GLY A 227 -9.13 13.54 5.17
N GLY A 228 -10.04 12.59 5.01
CA GLY A 228 -11.45 12.75 5.40
C GLY A 228 -11.71 12.63 6.90
N TRP A 229 -12.99 12.47 7.26
CA TRP A 229 -13.49 12.54 8.63
C TRP A 229 -12.86 11.55 9.62
N LEU A 230 -12.23 10.47 9.13
CA LEU A 230 -11.55 9.47 9.96
C LEU A 230 -10.07 9.76 10.15
N ALA A 231 -9.47 10.59 9.30
CA ALA A 231 -8.04 10.91 9.35
C ALA A 231 -7.63 11.62 10.64
N SER A 232 -8.55 12.35 11.28
CA SER A 232 -8.32 13.12 12.50
C SER A 232 -9.42 12.93 13.56
N LEU A 233 -10.17 11.82 13.48
CA LEU A 233 -11.26 11.53 14.41
C LEU A 233 -10.78 11.57 15.87
N PHE A 234 -11.49 12.33 16.70
CA PHE A 234 -11.15 12.60 18.10
C PHE A 234 -9.75 13.18 18.34
N GLY A 235 -9.15 13.83 17.34
CA GLY A 235 -7.80 14.40 17.43
C GLY A 235 -6.67 13.36 17.37
N VAL A 236 -7.01 12.08 17.18
CA VAL A 236 -6.02 10.99 17.06
C VAL A 236 -5.95 10.47 15.63
N GLY A 237 -7.10 10.24 15.01
CA GLY A 237 -7.17 9.71 13.66
C GLY A 237 -6.99 8.20 13.55
N TYR A 238 -7.57 7.64 12.50
CA TYR A 238 -7.38 6.25 12.10
C TYR A 238 -5.97 6.02 11.59
N MET A 239 -5.36 4.91 12.02
CA MET A 239 -4.07 4.47 11.51
C MET A 239 -4.20 3.15 10.78
N ASP A 240 -3.74 3.13 9.54
CA ASP A 240 -3.65 1.92 8.72
C ASP A 240 -2.54 2.11 7.71
N PHE A 241 -1.34 1.70 8.11
CA PHE A 241 -0.10 2.02 7.41
C PHE A 241 -0.14 1.63 5.94
N ALA A 242 -0.62 0.43 5.61
CA ALA A 242 -0.67 -0.06 4.24
C ALA A 242 -2.02 -0.65 3.79
N GLY A 243 -3.04 -0.77 4.65
CA GLY A 243 -4.39 -1.18 4.22
C GLY A 243 -4.94 -2.51 4.77
N SER A 244 -4.78 -2.83 6.05
CA SER A 244 -5.58 -3.93 6.66
C SER A 244 -7.06 -3.63 6.60
N GLY A 245 -7.44 -2.37 6.80
CA GLY A 245 -8.79 -1.91 6.61
C GLY A 245 -9.06 -1.58 5.15
N VAL A 246 -8.31 -0.59 4.64
CA VAL A 246 -8.63 0.05 3.36
C VAL A 246 -8.65 -0.96 2.21
N VAL A 247 -7.71 -1.90 2.16
CA VAL A 247 -7.65 -2.94 1.13
C VAL A 247 -8.31 -4.23 1.60
N HIS A 248 -7.78 -4.82 2.68
CA HIS A 248 -8.13 -6.19 3.03
C HIS A 248 -9.54 -6.31 3.62
N LEU A 249 -9.90 -5.49 4.62
CA LEU A 249 -11.25 -5.52 5.18
C LEU A 249 -12.29 -5.11 4.13
N THR A 250 -12.05 -4.04 3.36
CA THR A 250 -12.97 -3.58 2.29
C THR A 250 -13.21 -4.68 1.24
N GLY A 251 -12.14 -5.32 0.74
CA GLY A 251 -12.25 -6.41 -0.22
C GLY A 251 -12.87 -7.66 0.40
N GLY A 252 -12.45 -8.04 1.61
CA GLY A 252 -12.90 -9.24 2.30
C GLY A 252 -14.37 -9.19 2.71
N ILE A 253 -14.87 -8.05 3.22
CA ILE A 253 -16.29 -7.90 3.56
C ILE A 253 -17.16 -7.85 2.30
N SER A 254 -16.68 -7.22 1.23
CA SER A 254 -17.35 -7.21 -0.06
C SER A 254 -17.43 -8.61 -0.67
N GLY A 255 -16.36 -9.39 -0.54
CA GLY A 255 -16.30 -10.82 -0.86
C GLY A 255 -17.31 -11.64 -0.05
N LEU A 256 -17.35 -11.44 1.28
CA LEU A 256 -18.25 -12.15 2.19
C LEU A 256 -19.72 -11.92 1.81
N VAL A 257 -20.09 -10.66 1.58
CA VAL A 257 -21.44 -10.29 1.16
C VAL A 257 -21.75 -10.86 -0.22
N GLY A 258 -20.81 -10.75 -1.16
CA GLY A 258 -20.96 -11.30 -2.52
C GLY A 258 -21.20 -12.80 -2.52
N THR A 259 -20.38 -13.59 -1.81
CA THR A 259 -20.54 -15.04 -1.72
C THR A 259 -21.83 -15.44 -1.03
N THR A 260 -22.25 -14.69 0.00
CA THR A 260 -23.51 -14.93 0.72
C THR A 260 -24.72 -14.72 -0.19
N ILE A 261 -24.74 -13.62 -0.96
CA ILE A 261 -25.83 -13.33 -1.91
C ILE A 261 -25.85 -14.33 -3.07
N LEU A 262 -24.67 -14.69 -3.57
CA LEU A 262 -24.49 -15.63 -4.68
C LEU A 262 -24.88 -17.07 -4.30
N GLY A 263 -24.68 -17.43 -3.04
CA GLY A 263 -24.90 -18.77 -2.50
C GLY A 263 -23.79 -19.75 -2.86
N ALA A 264 -23.89 -20.95 -2.30
CA ALA A 264 -22.91 -22.03 -2.46
C ALA A 264 -22.85 -22.55 -3.90
N ARG A 265 -21.65 -22.95 -4.37
CA ARG A 265 -21.47 -23.72 -5.61
C ARG A 265 -22.28 -25.02 -5.49
N THR A 266 -22.93 -25.41 -6.58
CA THR A 266 -23.74 -26.64 -6.62
C THR A 266 -22.88 -27.84 -6.25
N GLY A 267 -23.24 -28.58 -5.21
CA GLY A 267 -22.52 -29.76 -4.73
C GLY A 267 -21.51 -29.50 -3.59
N ARG A 268 -21.13 -28.24 -3.29
CA ARG A 268 -20.03 -27.93 -2.36
C ARG A 268 -20.13 -28.58 -0.98
N PHE A 269 -21.35 -28.64 -0.43
CA PHE A 269 -21.61 -29.17 0.92
C PHE A 269 -22.20 -30.58 0.91
N THR A 270 -22.39 -31.18 -0.28
CA THR A 270 -22.83 -32.57 -0.44
C THR A 270 -21.67 -33.48 -0.85
N ASN A 271 -20.81 -33.00 -1.76
CA ASN A 271 -19.65 -33.72 -2.31
C ASN A 271 -18.39 -32.85 -2.13
N PRO A 272 -17.95 -32.58 -0.88
CA PRO A 272 -16.86 -31.64 -0.61
C PRO A 272 -15.54 -32.01 -1.29
N GLU A 273 -15.28 -33.30 -1.54
CA GLU A 273 -14.10 -33.83 -2.22
C GLU A 273 -13.95 -33.35 -3.66
N GLU A 274 -15.04 -32.98 -4.34
CA GLU A 274 -14.99 -32.42 -5.69
C GLU A 274 -14.45 -30.98 -5.73
N PHE A 275 -14.31 -30.33 -4.57
CA PHE A 275 -13.94 -28.92 -4.42
C PHE A 275 -12.55 -28.72 -3.81
N GLU A 276 -11.76 -29.78 -3.72
CA GLU A 276 -10.34 -29.68 -3.38
C GLU A 276 -9.57 -28.87 -4.45
N CYS A 277 -8.49 -28.21 -4.03
CA CYS A 277 -7.64 -27.42 -4.92
C CYS A 277 -7.11 -28.29 -6.07
N HIS A 278 -7.38 -27.93 -7.33
CA HIS A 278 -6.95 -28.78 -8.46
C HIS A 278 -5.44 -28.73 -8.71
N ASN A 279 -4.75 -27.68 -8.25
CA ASN A 279 -3.31 -27.51 -8.49
C ASN A 279 -2.62 -26.76 -7.36
N LEU A 280 -2.18 -27.50 -6.33
CA LEU A 280 -1.42 -26.97 -5.20
C LEU A 280 -0.13 -26.21 -5.59
N PRO A 281 0.67 -26.64 -6.60
CA PRO A 281 1.79 -25.84 -7.08
C PRO A 281 1.41 -24.41 -7.48
N LEU A 282 0.25 -24.20 -8.12
CA LEU A 282 -0.23 -22.85 -8.43
C LEU A 282 -0.64 -22.06 -7.18
N VAL A 283 -1.23 -22.73 -6.18
CA VAL A 283 -1.53 -22.10 -4.87
C VAL A 283 -0.26 -21.61 -4.19
N VAL A 284 0.77 -22.45 -4.16
CA VAL A 284 2.08 -22.12 -3.57
C VAL A 284 2.77 -21.01 -4.36
N LEU A 285 2.80 -21.10 -5.69
CA LEU A 285 3.36 -20.05 -6.55
C LEU A 285 2.65 -18.71 -6.34
N GLY A 286 1.32 -18.74 -6.27
CA GLY A 286 0.51 -17.57 -5.99
C GLY A 286 0.82 -16.95 -4.63
N THR A 287 0.95 -17.78 -3.60
CA THR A 287 1.30 -17.33 -2.24
C THR A 287 2.68 -16.66 -2.19
N PHE A 288 3.70 -17.25 -2.83
CA PHE A 288 5.03 -16.64 -2.88
C PHE A 288 5.06 -15.36 -3.71
N ALA A 289 4.33 -15.30 -4.82
CA ALA A 289 4.22 -14.08 -5.62
C ALA A 289 3.50 -12.95 -4.84
N LEU A 290 2.47 -13.28 -4.06
CA LEU A 290 1.79 -12.34 -3.16
C LEU A 290 2.73 -11.85 -2.05
N TRP A 291 3.47 -12.75 -1.39
CA TRP A 291 4.46 -12.35 -0.38
C TRP A 291 5.55 -11.47 -0.98
N PHE A 292 6.07 -11.82 -2.15
CA PHE A 292 7.04 -10.98 -2.87
C PHE A 292 6.49 -9.59 -3.18
N GLY A 293 5.28 -9.50 -3.74
CA GLY A 293 4.61 -8.23 -4.00
C GLY A 293 4.32 -7.42 -2.73
N TRP A 294 4.16 -8.09 -1.59
CA TRP A 294 3.95 -7.45 -0.29
C TRP A 294 5.12 -6.56 0.16
N TYR A 295 6.33 -6.78 -0.36
CA TYR A 295 7.47 -5.88 -0.13
C TYR A 295 7.34 -4.54 -0.88
N GLY A 296 6.53 -4.48 -1.94
CA GLY A 296 6.09 -3.20 -2.50
C GLY A 296 4.86 -2.63 -1.79
N PHE A 297 4.06 -3.49 -1.18
CA PHE A 297 2.82 -3.11 -0.50
C PHE A 297 3.08 -2.46 0.86
N ASN A 298 3.74 -3.17 1.78
CA ASN A 298 3.97 -2.67 3.13
C ASN A 298 5.14 -1.66 3.17
N PRO A 299 6.40 -2.04 2.82
CA PRO A 299 7.50 -1.09 2.80
C PRO A 299 7.26 0.11 1.88
N GLY A 300 6.62 -0.10 0.72
CA GLY A 300 6.31 1.00 -0.21
C GLY A 300 5.41 2.07 0.40
N SER A 301 4.58 1.72 1.40
CA SER A 301 3.73 2.67 2.13
C SER A 301 4.49 3.57 3.10
N THR A 302 5.83 3.51 3.16
CA THR A 302 6.62 4.63 3.70
C THR A 302 6.50 5.87 2.82
N LEU A 303 6.16 5.71 1.54
CA LEU A 303 6.00 6.75 0.51
C LEU A 303 7.25 7.61 0.23
N THR A 304 8.34 7.37 0.95
CA THR A 304 9.62 8.09 0.81
C THR A 304 10.81 7.16 1.13
N MET A 305 11.95 7.51 0.55
CA MET A 305 13.26 6.87 0.65
C MET A 305 14.40 7.92 0.58
N LYS A 306 14.10 9.19 0.89
CA LYS A 306 15.07 10.30 0.73
C LYS A 306 16.09 10.38 1.86
N SER A 307 15.78 9.86 3.05
CA SER A 307 16.65 9.95 4.22
C SER A 307 16.99 8.58 4.82
N GLY A 308 18.03 8.56 5.67
CA GLY A 308 18.40 7.35 6.41
C GLY A 308 17.31 6.86 7.38
N SER A 309 16.51 7.77 7.94
CA SER A 309 15.35 7.41 8.78
C SER A 309 14.23 6.75 7.98
N ASP A 310 13.96 7.23 6.76
CA ASP A 310 12.95 6.63 5.88
C ASP A 310 13.35 5.21 5.49
N GLY A 311 14.62 5.03 5.13
CA GLY A 311 15.19 3.70 4.85
C GLY A 311 15.15 2.77 6.06
N ALA A 312 15.40 3.27 7.27
CA ALA A 312 15.29 2.49 8.50
C ALA A 312 13.84 2.04 8.78
N LEU A 313 12.87 2.94 8.56
CA LEU A 313 11.44 2.61 8.70
C LEU A 313 11.03 1.54 7.69
N ALA A 314 11.37 1.71 6.41
CA ALA A 314 11.08 0.73 5.37
C ALA A 314 11.70 -0.65 5.67
N ALA A 315 12.94 -0.68 6.18
CA ALA A 315 13.63 -1.90 6.57
C ALA A 315 12.91 -2.63 7.71
N GLN A 316 12.43 -1.88 8.71
CA GLN A 316 11.64 -2.49 9.78
C GLN A 316 10.29 -2.99 9.28
N VAL A 317 9.60 -2.21 8.46
CA VAL A 317 8.31 -2.61 7.87
C VAL A 317 8.48 -3.92 7.10
N ALA A 318 9.57 -4.08 6.34
CA ALA A 318 9.90 -5.32 5.66
C ALA A 318 10.10 -6.49 6.65
N MET A 319 10.88 -6.28 7.72
CA MET A 319 11.10 -7.30 8.76
C MET A 319 9.80 -7.73 9.44
N ASN A 320 8.96 -6.77 9.84
CA ASN A 320 7.65 -7.03 10.46
C ASN A 320 6.73 -7.81 9.51
N THR A 321 6.72 -7.43 8.23
CA THR A 321 5.97 -8.13 7.17
C THR A 321 6.39 -9.60 7.07
N THR A 322 7.70 -9.88 7.01
CA THR A 322 8.23 -11.25 6.92
C THR A 322 7.94 -12.08 8.18
N LEU A 323 8.09 -11.49 9.37
CA LEU A 323 7.88 -12.18 10.64
C LEU A 323 6.40 -12.55 10.85
N ALA A 324 5.48 -11.64 10.55
CA ALA A 324 4.05 -11.90 10.68
C ALA A 324 3.58 -12.98 9.69
N ALA A 325 4.07 -12.94 8.45
CA ALA A 325 3.81 -13.97 7.44
C ALA A 325 4.26 -15.36 7.91
N ALA A 326 5.49 -15.47 8.40
CA ALA A 326 6.04 -16.72 8.88
C ALA A 326 5.25 -17.28 10.08
N THR A 327 4.91 -16.43 11.04
CA THR A 327 4.21 -16.84 12.26
C THR A 327 2.75 -17.18 12.02
N GLY A 328 2.06 -16.46 11.13
CA GLY A 328 0.73 -16.82 10.65
C GLY A 328 0.72 -18.18 9.95
N GLY A 329 1.67 -18.41 9.04
CA GLY A 329 1.84 -19.67 8.34
C GLY A 329 2.08 -20.86 9.29
N ILE A 330 3.07 -20.74 10.17
CA ILE A 330 3.39 -21.78 11.16
C ILE A 330 2.19 -22.05 12.08
N THR A 331 1.48 -21.01 12.51
CA THR A 331 0.30 -21.17 13.38
C THR A 331 -0.76 -22.02 12.71
N VAL A 332 -1.16 -21.70 11.48
CA VAL A 332 -2.20 -22.45 10.77
C VAL A 332 -1.72 -23.86 10.43
N PHE A 333 -0.46 -24.03 10.03
CA PHE A 333 0.14 -25.35 9.79
C PHE A 333 0.02 -26.26 11.03
N LEU A 334 0.43 -25.76 12.20
CA LEU A 334 0.37 -26.53 13.44
C LEU A 334 -1.07 -26.80 13.86
N LEU A 335 -1.97 -25.81 13.78
CA LEU A 335 -3.39 -25.99 14.13
C LEU A 335 -4.06 -27.04 13.25
N ARG A 336 -3.86 -26.96 11.93
CA ARG A 336 -4.41 -27.94 10.99
C ARG A 336 -3.83 -29.32 11.21
N TYR A 337 -2.53 -29.43 11.48
CA TYR A 337 -1.92 -30.70 11.81
C TYR A 337 -2.51 -31.31 13.10
N VAL A 338 -2.75 -30.50 14.13
CA VAL A 338 -3.37 -30.97 15.39
C VAL A 338 -4.82 -31.39 15.18
N ILE A 339 -5.60 -30.64 14.38
CA ILE A 339 -7.03 -30.92 14.13
C ILE A 339 -7.22 -32.11 13.18
N MET A 340 -6.42 -32.19 12.11
CA MET A 340 -6.62 -33.14 11.01
C MET A 340 -5.66 -34.33 11.02
N HIS A 341 -4.58 -34.26 11.82
CA HIS A 341 -3.47 -35.22 11.84
C HIS A 341 -2.80 -35.45 10.46
N LYS A 342 -2.89 -34.44 9.58
CA LYS A 342 -2.33 -34.44 8.22
C LYS A 342 -1.75 -33.07 7.89
N TYR A 343 -0.77 -33.04 7.00
CA TYR A 343 -0.22 -31.79 6.47
C TYR A 343 -1.14 -31.20 5.41
N ASP A 344 -1.47 -29.92 5.57
CA ASP A 344 -2.33 -29.16 4.65
C ASP A 344 -1.55 -27.95 4.12
N VAL A 345 -1.07 -28.08 2.88
CA VAL A 345 -0.27 -27.04 2.22
C VAL A 345 -1.12 -25.81 1.89
N GLY A 346 -2.37 -26.01 1.49
CA GLY A 346 -3.28 -24.91 1.15
C GLY A 346 -3.61 -24.07 2.38
N ALA A 347 -3.88 -24.72 3.52
CA ALA A 347 -4.10 -24.00 4.76
C ALA A 347 -2.83 -23.27 5.26
N LEU A 348 -1.64 -23.87 5.13
CA LEU A 348 -0.38 -23.16 5.40
C LEU A 348 -0.24 -21.91 4.53
N CYS A 349 -0.52 -22.00 3.23
CA CYS A 349 -0.54 -20.85 2.32
C CYS A 349 -1.50 -19.75 2.81
N ASN A 350 -2.73 -20.10 3.18
CA ASN A 350 -3.67 -19.12 3.74
C ASN A 350 -3.22 -18.56 5.09
N GLY A 351 -2.52 -19.33 5.93
CA GLY A 351 -1.92 -18.84 7.16
C GLY A 351 -0.82 -17.79 6.93
N ILE A 352 0.01 -18.00 5.91
CA ILE A 352 1.01 -17.00 5.48
C ILE A 352 0.32 -15.70 5.09
N LEU A 353 -0.73 -15.79 4.25
CA LEU A 353 -1.50 -14.62 3.82
C LEU A 353 -2.24 -13.96 4.98
N ALA A 354 -2.79 -14.73 5.93
CA ALA A 354 -3.43 -14.19 7.13
C ALA A 354 -2.45 -13.38 7.98
N GLY A 355 -1.21 -13.86 8.13
CA GLY A 355 -0.14 -13.13 8.82
C GLY A 355 0.23 -11.83 8.11
N LEU A 356 0.39 -11.89 6.79
CA LEU A 356 0.67 -10.72 5.94
C LEU A 356 -0.45 -9.67 6.05
N VAL A 357 -1.72 -10.07 5.92
CA VAL A 357 -2.88 -9.19 6.08
C VAL A 357 -2.90 -8.56 7.48
N SER A 358 -2.68 -9.35 8.53
CA SER A 358 -2.81 -8.89 9.91
C SER A 358 -1.80 -7.80 10.28
N ILE A 359 -0.58 -7.84 9.72
CA ILE A 359 0.45 -6.85 10.05
C ILE A 359 0.35 -5.59 9.19
N THR A 360 -0.38 -5.60 8.08
CA THR A 360 -0.43 -4.50 7.10
C THR A 360 -0.74 -3.13 7.73
N ALA A 361 -1.63 -3.06 8.73
CA ALA A 361 -1.97 -1.79 9.39
C ALA A 361 -0.88 -1.35 10.35
N GLY A 362 -0.31 -2.29 11.12
CA GLY A 362 0.66 -1.98 12.17
C GLY A 362 2.13 -2.09 11.77
N CYS A 363 2.43 -2.39 10.51
CA CYS A 363 3.78 -2.78 10.10
C CYS A 363 4.83 -1.68 10.32
N GLY A 364 4.42 -0.41 10.32
CA GLY A 364 5.29 0.76 10.54
C GLY A 364 5.31 1.35 11.95
N ASN A 365 4.45 0.91 12.88
CA ASN A 365 4.36 1.44 14.24
C ASN A 365 4.43 0.35 15.35
N MET A 366 4.74 -0.89 14.97
CA MET A 366 4.91 -2.02 15.90
C MET A 366 6.36 -2.47 15.97
N GLU A 367 6.84 -2.85 17.16
CA GLU A 367 8.09 -3.61 17.27
C GLU A 367 7.97 -5.02 16.67
N SER A 368 9.11 -5.64 16.32
CA SER A 368 9.11 -6.96 15.67
C SER A 368 8.55 -8.09 16.53
N GLY A 369 8.62 -7.99 17.86
CA GLY A 369 7.95 -8.93 18.77
C GLY A 369 6.42 -8.84 18.68
N SER A 370 5.89 -7.62 18.58
CA SER A 370 4.47 -7.38 18.31
C SER A 370 4.06 -7.91 16.94
N ALA A 371 4.89 -7.74 15.90
CA ALA A 371 4.60 -8.30 14.57
C ALA A 371 4.46 -9.84 14.59
N VAL A 372 5.32 -10.53 15.36
CA VAL A 372 5.21 -11.98 15.60
C VAL A 372 3.88 -12.34 16.28
N ALA A 373 3.48 -11.60 17.31
CA ALA A 373 2.21 -11.83 18.00
C ALA A 373 1.00 -11.57 17.08
N THR A 374 1.04 -10.49 16.30
CA THR A 374 0.01 -10.11 15.32
C THR A 374 -0.19 -11.20 14.28
N GLY A 375 0.90 -11.75 13.71
CA GLY A 375 0.84 -12.84 12.74
C GLY A 375 0.31 -14.14 13.34
N LEU A 376 0.80 -14.50 14.54
CA LEU A 376 0.33 -15.68 15.28
C LEU A 376 -1.18 -15.61 15.55
N ILE A 377 -1.67 -14.51 16.13
CA ILE A 377 -3.10 -14.33 16.42
C ILE A 377 -3.90 -14.26 15.10
N GLY A 378 -3.35 -13.63 14.06
CA GLY A 378 -3.92 -13.63 12.72
C GLY A 378 -4.18 -15.03 12.17
N GLY A 379 -3.27 -15.97 12.38
CA GLY A 379 -3.45 -17.37 12.03
C GLY A 379 -4.63 -18.04 12.75
N PHE A 380 -4.82 -17.75 14.05
CA PHE A 380 -5.99 -18.22 14.80
C PHE A 380 -7.30 -17.59 14.30
N VAL A 381 -7.29 -16.27 14.02
CA VAL A 381 -8.43 -15.53 13.48
C VAL A 381 -8.87 -16.11 12.14
N TYR A 382 -7.92 -16.33 11.22
CA TYR A 382 -8.18 -17.00 9.95
C TYR A 382 -8.81 -18.38 10.16
N GLN A 383 -8.21 -19.22 11.00
CA GLN A 383 -8.66 -20.59 11.19
C GLN A 383 -10.08 -20.65 11.76
N ALA A 384 -10.38 -19.79 12.75
CA ALA A 384 -11.72 -19.67 13.33
C ALA A 384 -12.74 -19.16 12.31
N ALA A 385 -12.39 -18.14 11.51
CA ALA A 385 -13.27 -17.58 10.49
C ALA A 385 -13.56 -18.58 9.36
N SER A 386 -12.55 -19.32 8.88
CA SER A 386 -12.72 -20.38 7.88
C SER A 386 -13.68 -21.47 8.39
N MET A 387 -13.51 -21.93 9.64
CA MET A 387 -14.43 -22.89 10.26
C MET A 387 -15.85 -22.34 10.43
N LEU A 388 -15.99 -21.06 10.79
CA LEU A 388 -17.29 -20.39 10.91
C LEU A 388 -18.03 -20.36 9.57
N LEU A 389 -17.35 -19.98 8.48
CA LEU A 389 -17.97 -19.96 7.15
C LEU A 389 -18.41 -21.36 6.72
N GLN A 390 -17.59 -22.39 6.97
CA GLN A 390 -17.98 -23.78 6.72
C GLN A 390 -19.22 -24.19 7.52
N ALA A 391 -19.28 -23.84 8.82
CA ALA A 391 -20.43 -24.13 9.68
C ALA A 391 -21.71 -23.43 9.21
N LEU A 392 -21.59 -22.19 8.71
CA LEU A 392 -22.69 -21.42 8.14
C LEU A 392 -23.04 -21.80 6.69
N LYS A 393 -22.33 -22.76 6.10
CA LYS A 393 -22.45 -23.16 4.70
C LYS A 393 -22.29 -21.99 3.71
N ILE A 394 -21.39 -21.06 4.04
CA ILE A 394 -20.95 -19.98 3.15
C ILE A 394 -19.75 -20.46 2.35
N ASP A 395 -19.86 -20.43 1.02
CA ASP A 395 -18.88 -21.01 0.11
C ASP A 395 -17.94 -19.95 -0.48
N ASP A 396 -16.85 -19.66 0.22
CA ASP A 396 -15.74 -18.86 -0.29
C ASP A 396 -14.67 -19.81 -0.87
N PRO A 397 -14.46 -19.84 -2.21
CA PRO A 397 -13.59 -20.81 -2.86
C PRO A 397 -12.12 -20.75 -2.44
N VAL A 398 -11.64 -19.59 -1.99
CA VAL A 398 -10.22 -19.38 -1.69
C VAL A 398 -9.99 -18.93 -0.24
N ASP A 399 -11.02 -18.95 0.59
CA ASP A 399 -11.03 -18.31 1.91
C ASP A 399 -10.64 -16.81 1.85
N ALA A 400 -11.05 -16.09 0.80
CA ALA A 400 -10.75 -14.67 0.67
C ALA A 400 -11.32 -13.85 1.85
N SER A 401 -12.54 -14.15 2.28
CA SER A 401 -13.20 -13.44 3.37
C SER A 401 -12.54 -13.73 4.73
N PRO A 402 -12.24 -15.00 5.12
CA PRO A 402 -11.41 -15.29 6.29
C PRO A 402 -10.04 -14.61 6.29
N VAL A 403 -9.30 -14.70 5.18
CA VAL A 403 -7.94 -14.15 5.08
C VAL A 403 -7.97 -12.62 5.11
N HIS A 404 -8.82 -11.97 4.32
CA HIS A 404 -8.78 -10.52 4.17
C HIS A 404 -9.77 -9.78 5.08
N GLY A 405 -10.99 -10.28 5.21
CA GLY A 405 -12.03 -9.63 6.02
C GLY A 405 -11.74 -9.74 7.51
N PHE A 406 -11.65 -10.98 8.02
CA PHE A 406 -11.46 -11.21 9.45
C PHE A 406 -10.05 -10.83 9.91
N CYS A 407 -9.01 -11.22 9.18
CA CYS A 407 -7.65 -10.85 9.57
C CYS A 407 -7.36 -9.36 9.30
N GLY A 408 -8.03 -8.72 8.34
CA GLY A 408 -7.93 -7.27 8.13
C GLY A 408 -8.55 -6.49 9.29
N ALA A 409 -9.71 -6.93 9.80
CA ALA A 409 -10.30 -6.38 11.02
C ALA A 409 -9.38 -6.58 12.24
N TRP A 410 -8.80 -7.78 12.39
CA TRP A 410 -7.80 -8.03 13.42
C TRP A 410 -6.59 -7.12 13.28
N GLY A 411 -6.05 -6.93 12.08
CA GLY A 411 -4.88 -6.09 11.85
C GLY A 411 -5.09 -4.64 12.24
N ILE A 412 -6.28 -4.07 11.96
CA ILE A 412 -6.66 -2.72 12.41
C ILE A 412 -6.64 -2.63 13.95
N ILE A 413 -7.24 -3.61 14.62
CA ILE A 413 -7.31 -3.66 16.08
C ILE A 413 -5.90 -3.84 16.66
N ALA A 414 -5.11 -4.75 16.11
CA ALA A 414 -3.74 -5.03 16.52
C ALA A 414 -2.87 -3.78 16.41
N ALA A 415 -3.00 -3.00 15.33
CA ALA A 415 -2.27 -1.74 15.12
C ALA A 415 -2.46 -0.74 16.27
N GLY A 416 -3.65 -0.67 16.86
CA GLY A 416 -3.90 0.13 18.05
C GLY A 416 -3.43 -0.52 19.36
N LEU A 417 -3.52 -1.85 19.48
CA LEU A 417 -3.17 -2.57 20.71
C LEU A 417 -1.66 -2.74 20.92
N PHE A 418 -0.90 -2.90 19.84
CA PHE A 418 0.52 -3.24 19.87
C PHE A 418 1.44 -2.14 19.34
N ASP A 419 0.93 -0.92 19.24
CA ASP A 419 1.69 0.30 18.95
C ASP A 419 2.88 0.47 19.90
N TRP A 420 3.98 1.05 19.42
CA TRP A 420 5.20 1.29 20.21
C TRP A 420 5.00 2.18 21.43
N GLY A 421 3.99 3.05 21.43
CA GLY A 421 3.59 3.85 22.58
C GLY A 421 3.07 2.96 23.70
N ARG A 422 3.96 2.19 24.35
CA ARG A 422 3.58 1.09 25.25
C ARG A 422 2.63 1.59 26.35
N GLY A 423 1.38 1.16 26.26
CA GLY A 423 0.33 1.40 27.25
C GLY A 423 -0.84 2.22 26.68
N ILE A 424 -1.60 2.84 27.59
CA ILE A 424 -2.71 3.75 27.25
C ILE A 424 -2.27 5.23 27.21
N ASP A 425 -1.01 5.49 27.55
CA ASP A 425 -0.51 6.85 27.75
C ASP A 425 -0.06 7.48 26.42
N HIS A 426 0.91 6.86 25.75
CA HIS A 426 1.41 7.35 24.47
C HIS A 426 0.84 6.55 23.29
N TYR A 427 0.89 7.16 22.10
CA TYR A 427 0.55 6.51 20.84
C TYR A 427 1.47 7.08 19.75
N HIS A 428 2.05 6.20 18.94
CA HIS A 428 2.94 6.57 17.84
C HIS A 428 2.15 6.76 16.56
N GLY A 429 1.22 5.84 16.25
CA GLY A 429 0.34 5.96 15.10
C GLY A 429 1.12 6.19 13.80
N TRP A 430 0.82 7.28 13.08
CA TRP A 430 1.48 7.65 11.82
C TRP A 430 2.93 8.14 11.99
N SER A 431 3.40 8.45 13.20
CA SER A 431 4.76 8.94 13.46
C SER A 431 5.84 7.86 13.45
N GLY A 432 5.47 6.58 13.28
CA GLY A 432 6.41 5.46 13.21
C GLY A 432 7.21 5.27 14.49
N PHE A 433 8.51 5.58 14.45
CA PHE A 433 9.40 5.49 15.61
C PHE A 433 9.14 6.56 16.69
N GLY A 434 8.51 7.67 16.32
CA GLY A 434 8.19 8.77 17.24
C GLY A 434 6.77 8.67 17.79
N CYS A 435 6.53 9.33 18.91
CA CYS A 435 5.18 9.53 19.41
C CYS A 435 4.41 10.53 18.55
N MET A 436 3.08 10.56 18.65
CA MET A 436 2.32 11.70 18.16
C MET A 436 2.64 12.93 19.02
N GLU A 437 3.07 14.00 18.36
CA GLU A 437 3.49 15.24 19.00
C GLU A 437 2.31 16.20 19.23
N LYS A 438 2.45 17.05 20.24
CA LYS A 438 1.64 18.25 20.47
C LYS A 438 2.22 19.42 19.69
N ASP A 439 1.50 20.53 19.63
CA ASP A 439 1.97 21.77 19.01
C ASP A 439 3.28 22.32 19.62
N ASP A 440 3.62 21.93 20.85
CA ASP A 440 4.86 22.31 21.55
C ASP A 440 6.04 21.34 21.33
N GLY A 441 5.85 20.29 20.50
CA GLY A 441 6.85 19.26 20.22
C GLY A 441 6.97 18.17 21.30
N GLY A 442 6.15 18.20 22.35
CA GLY A 442 6.09 17.13 23.35
C GLY A 442 5.18 15.98 22.92
N CYS A 443 5.44 14.76 23.41
CA CYS A 443 4.55 13.62 23.16
C CYS A 443 3.14 13.85 23.75
N GLN A 444 2.11 13.49 22.98
CA GLN A 444 0.75 13.35 23.47
C GLN A 444 0.66 12.22 24.52
N THR A 445 -0.17 12.43 25.53
CA THR A 445 -0.34 11.57 26.72
C THR A 445 -1.82 11.30 26.96
N GLY A 446 -2.17 10.15 27.51
CA GLY A 446 -3.54 9.68 27.74
C GLY A 446 -4.36 9.40 26.48
N ILE A 447 -3.76 9.26 25.31
CA ILE A 447 -4.49 9.11 24.03
C ILE A 447 -4.63 7.68 23.54
N GLY A 448 -3.91 6.71 24.12
CA GLY A 448 -3.88 5.33 23.63
C GLY A 448 -5.25 4.64 23.66
N GLY A 449 -6.06 4.89 24.70
CA GLY A 449 -7.44 4.40 24.76
C GLY A 449 -8.32 4.95 23.63
N THR A 450 -8.17 6.24 23.32
CA THR A 450 -8.87 6.88 22.19
C THR A 450 -8.39 6.30 20.86
N ALA A 451 -7.09 6.09 20.69
CA ALA A 451 -6.51 5.49 19.49
C ALA A 451 -7.12 4.11 19.21
N ILE A 452 -7.14 3.22 20.21
CA ILE A 452 -7.77 1.89 20.10
C ILE A 452 -9.26 2.03 19.74
N GLY A 453 -9.99 2.95 20.41
CA GLY A 453 -11.39 3.21 20.13
C GLY A 453 -11.65 3.65 18.68
N VAL A 454 -10.79 4.51 18.12
CA VAL A 454 -10.86 4.90 16.72
C VAL A 454 -10.67 3.70 15.80
N GLN A 455 -9.68 2.82 16.04
CA GLN A 455 -9.49 1.60 15.25
C GLN A 455 -10.75 0.71 15.20
N PHE A 456 -11.49 0.57 16.32
CA PHE A 456 -12.76 -0.17 16.34
C PHE A 456 -13.87 0.51 15.53
N ILE A 457 -14.03 1.83 15.66
CA ILE A 457 -15.00 2.61 14.87
C ILE A 457 -14.74 2.40 13.38
N MET A 458 -13.48 2.29 13.00
CA MET A 458 -13.05 2.12 11.61
C MET A 458 -13.41 0.76 11.04
N VAL A 459 -13.19 -0.31 11.80
CA VAL A 459 -13.68 -1.64 11.42
C VAL A 459 -15.18 -1.58 11.14
N LEU A 460 -15.96 -0.97 12.03
CA LEU A 460 -17.40 -0.85 11.88
C LEU A 460 -17.80 0.01 10.67
N ALA A 461 -17.12 1.14 10.46
CA ALA A 461 -17.39 2.04 9.34
C ALA A 461 -17.11 1.36 7.99
N ILE A 462 -15.98 0.66 7.85
CA ILE A 462 -15.62 -0.07 6.62
C ILE A 462 -16.61 -1.22 6.39
N VAL A 463 -16.93 -2.01 7.42
CA VAL A 463 -17.90 -3.11 7.32
C VAL A 463 -19.27 -2.59 6.90
N ALA A 464 -19.76 -1.52 7.53
CA ALA A 464 -21.03 -0.90 7.19
C ALA A 464 -21.04 -0.38 5.76
N TRP A 465 -20.00 0.36 5.36
CA TRP A 465 -19.92 0.99 4.04
C TRP A 465 -19.74 -0.05 2.92
N ALA A 466 -18.63 -0.78 2.95
CA ALA A 466 -18.27 -1.73 1.91
C ALA A 466 -19.24 -2.91 1.88
N GLY A 467 -19.67 -3.40 3.05
CA GLY A 467 -20.67 -4.46 3.14
C GLY A 467 -22.03 -4.05 2.56
N THR A 468 -22.54 -2.87 2.92
CA THR A 468 -23.85 -2.41 2.43
C THR A 468 -23.84 -2.14 0.94
N LEU A 469 -22.86 -1.38 0.43
CA LEU A 469 -22.81 -1.04 -1.00
C LEU A 469 -22.53 -2.26 -1.88
N SER A 470 -21.65 -3.17 -1.43
CA SER A 470 -21.45 -4.44 -2.13
C SER A 470 -22.72 -5.28 -2.08
N GLY A 471 -23.44 -5.28 -0.96
CA GLY A 471 -24.74 -5.92 -0.82
C GLY A 471 -25.76 -5.40 -1.83
N ILE A 472 -25.89 -4.08 -1.95
CA ILE A 472 -26.75 -3.45 -2.96
C ILE A 472 -26.31 -3.85 -4.37
N GLY A 473 -25.01 -3.74 -4.68
CA GLY A 473 -24.47 -4.09 -6.00
C GLY A 473 -24.78 -5.54 -6.39
N PHE A 474 -24.39 -6.51 -5.56
CA PHE A 474 -24.65 -7.92 -5.81
C PHE A 474 -26.15 -8.26 -5.82
N PHE A 475 -26.95 -7.64 -4.95
CA PHE A 475 -28.39 -7.87 -4.93
C PHE A 475 -29.08 -7.37 -6.21
N LEU A 476 -28.73 -6.19 -6.70
CA LEU A 476 -29.22 -5.66 -7.98
C LEU A 476 -28.87 -6.59 -9.16
N LEU A 477 -27.65 -7.11 -9.18
CA LEU A 477 -27.21 -8.09 -10.18
C LEU A 477 -27.95 -9.43 -10.05
N LYS A 478 -28.35 -9.82 -8.83
CA LYS A 478 -29.12 -11.04 -8.56
C LYS A 478 -30.56 -10.91 -9.05
N ILE A 479 -31.26 -9.83 -8.70
CA ILE A 479 -32.67 -9.65 -9.09
C ILE A 479 -32.86 -9.49 -10.60
N THR A 480 -31.84 -9.02 -11.31
CA THR A 480 -31.82 -8.92 -12.78
C THR A 480 -31.46 -10.23 -13.47
N GLY A 481 -31.13 -11.30 -12.73
CA GLY A 481 -30.81 -12.63 -13.27
C GLY A 481 -29.45 -12.73 -13.96
N VAL A 482 -28.59 -11.71 -13.84
CA VAL A 482 -27.28 -11.68 -14.50
C VAL A 482 -26.14 -12.15 -13.61
N LEU A 483 -26.33 -12.24 -12.29
CA LEU A 483 -25.25 -12.54 -11.35
C LEU A 483 -24.58 -13.91 -11.53
N ARG A 484 -25.37 -14.99 -11.62
CA ARG A 484 -24.88 -16.37 -11.49
C ARG A 484 -25.09 -17.18 -12.76
N TYR A 485 -24.14 -18.05 -13.11
CA TYR A 485 -24.34 -19.05 -14.16
C TYR A 485 -25.42 -20.08 -13.77
N GLY A 486 -26.04 -20.71 -14.78
CA GLY A 486 -27.01 -21.78 -14.53
C GLY A 486 -26.33 -23.05 -14.03
N THR A 487 -27.08 -23.88 -13.30
CA THR A 487 -26.58 -25.13 -12.69
C THR A 487 -25.86 -26.04 -13.68
N HIS A 488 -26.39 -26.19 -14.90
CA HIS A 488 -25.76 -26.99 -15.95
C HIS A 488 -24.35 -26.50 -16.32
N VAL A 489 -24.16 -25.18 -16.41
CA VAL A 489 -22.83 -24.60 -16.72
C VAL A 489 -21.86 -24.81 -15.56
N GLU A 490 -22.32 -24.72 -14.31
CA GLU A 490 -21.50 -25.04 -13.13
C GLU A 490 -21.08 -26.52 -13.07
N GLU A 491 -21.95 -27.42 -13.51
CA GLU A 491 -21.70 -28.87 -13.57
C GLU A 491 -20.67 -29.22 -14.63
N VAL A 492 -20.83 -28.76 -15.88
CA VAL A 492 -19.89 -29.06 -16.96
C VAL A 492 -18.59 -28.26 -16.83
N GLY A 493 -18.65 -27.05 -16.28
CA GLY A 493 -17.52 -26.13 -16.14
C GLY A 493 -17.58 -24.99 -17.14
N ILE A 494 -17.29 -23.77 -16.66
CA ILE A 494 -17.44 -22.53 -17.43
C ILE A 494 -16.51 -22.53 -18.65
N ASP A 495 -15.31 -23.10 -18.53
CA ASP A 495 -14.33 -23.15 -19.61
C ASP A 495 -14.89 -23.88 -20.83
N SER A 496 -15.51 -25.04 -20.60
CA SER A 496 -16.05 -25.89 -21.68
C SER A 496 -17.16 -25.22 -22.49
N HIS A 497 -17.92 -24.34 -21.84
CA HIS A 497 -19.12 -23.73 -22.41
C HIS A 497 -18.87 -22.32 -22.97
N HIS A 498 -17.93 -21.56 -22.39
CA HIS A 498 -17.76 -20.13 -22.68
C HIS A 498 -16.36 -19.73 -23.16
N HIS A 499 -15.39 -20.65 -23.19
CA HIS A 499 -14.01 -20.34 -23.59
C HIS A 499 -13.58 -21.07 -24.86
N SER A 500 -12.66 -20.45 -25.61
CA SER A 500 -11.97 -21.05 -26.74
C SER A 500 -10.46 -20.78 -26.58
N PRO A 501 -9.64 -21.81 -26.29
CA PRO A 501 -9.99 -23.22 -26.20
C PRO A 501 -10.90 -23.55 -24.99
N PRO A 502 -11.71 -24.63 -25.05
CA PRO A 502 -12.70 -25.00 -24.03
C PRO A 502 -12.09 -25.57 -22.74
N LYS A 503 -10.76 -25.48 -22.58
CA LYS A 503 -10.01 -25.96 -21.42
C LYS A 503 -8.68 -25.22 -21.32
N ALA A 504 -8.25 -24.91 -20.11
CA ALA A 504 -6.97 -24.26 -19.86
C ALA A 504 -5.75 -25.16 -20.15
N TYR A 505 -5.91 -26.48 -19.99
CA TYR A 505 -4.82 -27.44 -20.10
C TYR A 505 -5.11 -28.49 -21.18
N ALA A 506 -4.09 -28.80 -21.97
CA ALA A 506 -4.08 -29.93 -22.90
C ALA A 506 -3.47 -31.18 -22.26
N LEU A 507 -3.64 -31.38 -20.94
CA LEU A 507 -3.22 -32.62 -20.30
C LEU A 507 -4.23 -33.70 -20.72
N GLU A 508 -3.75 -34.71 -21.45
CA GLU A 508 -4.54 -35.92 -21.67
C GLU A 508 -4.84 -36.54 -20.30
N PRO A 509 -6.07 -37.04 -20.07
CA PRO A 509 -6.27 -37.91 -18.93
C PRO A 509 -5.32 -39.09 -19.13
N LYS A 510 -4.29 -39.22 -18.27
CA LYS A 510 -3.66 -40.52 -18.10
C LYS A 510 -4.81 -41.46 -17.78
N SER A 511 -5.07 -42.38 -18.70
CA SER A 511 -5.99 -43.47 -18.45
C SER A 511 -5.47 -44.24 -17.24
N LEU A 512 -5.96 -43.90 -16.05
CA LEU A 512 -6.12 -44.90 -15.02
C LEU A 512 -7.23 -45.80 -15.53
N SER A 513 -6.87 -46.71 -16.45
CA SER A 513 -7.76 -47.80 -16.83
C SER A 513 -8.10 -48.55 -15.55
N PRO A 514 -9.38 -48.75 -15.21
CA PRO A 514 -9.76 -49.64 -14.13
C PRO A 514 -9.57 -51.08 -14.60
N SER A 515 -8.33 -51.55 -14.70
CA SER A 515 -8.05 -52.98 -14.86
C SER A 515 -6.59 -53.31 -14.50
N LYS A 516 -6.42 -54.35 -13.66
CA LYS A 516 -5.16 -55.05 -13.30
C LYS A 516 -4.34 -54.54 -12.10
N VAL A 517 -4.94 -54.43 -10.92
CA VAL A 517 -4.17 -54.54 -9.64
C VAL A 517 -4.75 -55.59 -8.66
N TYR A 518 -5.83 -56.30 -9.02
CA TYR A 518 -6.47 -57.30 -8.13
C TYR A 518 -6.58 -58.74 -8.69
N SER A 519 -5.70 -59.17 -9.60
CA SER A 519 -5.72 -60.57 -10.07
C SER A 519 -4.39 -61.33 -10.05
N THR A 520 -3.40 -60.87 -9.29
CA THR A 520 -2.11 -61.58 -9.14
C THR A 520 -1.65 -61.58 -7.70
N MET A 521 -2.53 -61.99 -6.77
CA MET A 521 -2.15 -62.50 -5.45
C MET A 521 -3.23 -63.45 -4.93
N THR A 522 -3.38 -64.63 -5.55
CA THR A 522 -4.00 -65.84 -4.94
C THR A 522 -3.77 -67.05 -5.86
N SER A 523 -2.51 -67.45 -6.06
CA SER A 523 -2.21 -68.81 -6.54
C SER A 523 -0.81 -69.25 -6.11
N GLU A 524 -0.65 -69.47 -4.81
CA GLU A 524 0.45 -70.17 -4.14
C GLU A 524 0.00 -70.18 -2.67
N THR A 525 -0.25 -71.27 -1.94
CA THR A 525 0.17 -72.68 -2.00
C THR A 525 -0.82 -73.48 -1.13
N GLN A 526 -1.34 -74.61 -1.62
CA GLN A 526 -1.90 -75.66 -0.75
C GLN A 526 -0.73 -76.48 -0.15
N PRO A 527 -0.79 -76.87 1.13
CA PRO A 527 0.23 -77.73 1.73
C PRO A 527 0.02 -79.19 1.35
N SER A 528 1.07 -79.85 0.87
CA SER A 528 1.13 -81.28 0.63
C SER A 528 1.18 -82.06 1.93
N THR A 529 0.29 -83.04 2.07
CA THR A 529 0.38 -84.17 3.00
C THR A 529 1.57 -85.06 2.68
N VAL A 530 2.49 -85.25 3.63
CA VAL A 530 3.01 -86.52 4.18
C VAL A 530 3.57 -86.24 5.56
#